data_AF-A0A0U3SCM3-F1
#
_entry.id   AF-A0A0U3SCM3-F1
#
_cell.length_a   1.000
_cell.length_b   1.000
_cell.length_c   1.000
_cell.angle_alpha   90.00
_cell.angle_beta   90.00
_cell.angle_gamma   90.00
#
_symmetry.space_group_name_H-M   'P 1'
#
loop_
_entity.id
_entity.type
_entity.pdbx_description
1 polymer ?
#
loop_
_entity_poly.entity_id
_entity_poly.type
_entity_poly.pdbx_seq_one_letter_code
_entity_poly.pdbx_strand_id
1 'polypeptide(L)'
;MKEVLKEIDTRIKRLEAEIELAESRLEFLDKIGASSRYKLLEKKQRISEMYVLFLMLWGFIGLMLLLYLKYRYAEMLPFSLTPYILLMVFFILLPAGYYAISSRKPEEETPIDYLNKRERMARLLINRFYKPLREALEKNDNVKLKELADIISTGELARAAEELNEGNPKAMAYALYIYLARDTVSPEEIQEALALVKNKPLKILLSTLLKESSSEQ
;
A
#
# COMPACT_ATOMS: atom_id res chain seq x y z
N MET A 1 -30.55 14.55 -0.64
CA MET A 1 -29.47 14.94 0.32
C MET A 1 -29.45 14.17 1.65
N LYS A 2 -30.53 14.12 2.46
CA LYS A 2 -30.52 13.45 3.78
C LYS A 2 -30.04 11.99 3.77
N GLU A 3 -30.39 11.25 2.72
CA GLU A 3 -29.98 9.85 2.53
C GLU A 3 -28.46 9.70 2.32
N VAL A 4 -27.84 10.60 1.55
CA VAL A 4 -26.39 10.63 1.32
C VAL A 4 -25.65 10.85 2.64
N LEU A 5 -26.06 11.85 3.43
CA LEU A 5 -25.44 12.16 4.71
C LEU A 5 -25.54 10.98 5.70
N LYS A 6 -26.70 10.31 5.74
CA LYS A 6 -26.90 9.11 6.58
C LYS A 6 -25.98 7.95 6.17
N GLU A 7 -25.79 7.74 4.88
CA GLU A 7 -24.87 6.71 4.38
C GLU A 7 -23.41 7.05 4.71
N ILE A 8 -23.02 8.33 4.61
CA ILE A 8 -21.70 8.81 5.03
C ILE A 8 -21.48 8.51 6.52
N ASP A 9 -22.43 8.87 7.39
CA ASP A 9 -22.35 8.60 8.83
C ASP A 9 -22.27 7.09 9.12
N THR A 10 -23.01 6.28 8.37
CA THR A 10 -22.97 4.81 8.50
C THR A 10 -21.60 4.26 8.10
N ARG A 11 -20.98 4.79 7.03
CA ARG A 11 -19.64 4.35 6.62
C ARG A 11 -18.57 4.81 7.60
N ILE A 12 -18.67 6.04 8.14
CA ILE A 12 -17.79 6.52 9.22
C ILE A 12 -17.83 5.56 10.40
N LYS A 13 -19.03 5.23 10.91
CA LYS A 13 -19.17 4.27 12.04
C LYS A 13 -18.58 2.89 11.73
N ARG A 14 -18.72 2.40 10.50
CA ARG A 14 -18.11 1.14 10.10
C ARG A 14 -16.58 1.22 10.11
N LEU A 15 -16.01 2.31 9.60
CA LEU A 15 -14.55 2.52 9.64
C LEU A 15 -14.03 2.70 11.07
N GLU A 16 -14.79 3.37 11.95
CA GLU A 16 -14.48 3.46 13.38
C GLU A 16 -14.47 2.08 14.06
N ALA A 17 -15.44 1.22 13.75
CA ALA A 17 -15.44 -0.16 14.23
C ALA A 17 -14.24 -0.97 13.69
N GLU A 18 -13.84 -0.75 12.43
CA GLU A 18 -12.63 -1.39 11.88
C GLU A 18 -11.36 -0.94 12.62
N ILE A 19 -11.29 0.34 13.05
CA ILE A 19 -10.19 0.88 13.88
C ILE A 19 -10.18 0.21 15.25
N GLU A 20 -11.32 0.18 15.95
CA GLU A 20 -11.42 -0.41 17.30
C GLU A 20 -11.05 -1.91 17.30
N LEU A 21 -11.44 -2.64 16.25
CA LEU A 21 -11.06 -4.03 16.05
C LEU A 21 -9.55 -4.19 15.76
N ALA A 22 -8.94 -3.24 15.04
CA ALA A 22 -7.51 -3.27 14.80
C ALA A 22 -6.72 -2.98 16.08
N GLU A 23 -7.12 -1.96 16.84
CA GLU A 23 -6.50 -1.57 18.11
C GLU A 23 -6.61 -2.68 19.16
N SER A 24 -7.79 -3.26 19.37
CA SER A 24 -7.97 -4.36 20.31
C SER A 24 -7.12 -5.59 19.96
N ARG A 25 -6.93 -5.89 18.67
CA ARG A 25 -6.04 -6.95 18.22
C ARG A 25 -4.57 -6.60 18.44
N LEU A 26 -4.17 -5.36 18.19
CA LEU A 26 -2.80 -4.88 18.45
C LEU A 26 -2.47 -4.96 19.94
N GLU A 27 -3.38 -4.51 20.81
CA GLU A 27 -3.23 -4.63 22.27
C GLU A 27 -3.14 -6.10 22.71
N PHE A 28 -3.95 -6.98 22.13
CA PHE A 28 -3.85 -8.41 22.41
C PHE A 28 -2.49 -9.00 22.00
N LEU A 29 -2.02 -8.66 20.79
CA LEU A 29 -0.71 -9.08 20.29
C LEU A 29 0.44 -8.56 21.16
N ASP A 30 0.30 -7.35 21.71
CA ASP A 30 1.29 -6.80 22.63
C ASP A 30 1.27 -7.51 24.00
N LYS A 31 0.08 -7.78 24.55
CA LYS A 31 -0.08 -8.54 25.81
C LYS A 31 0.52 -9.94 25.77
N ILE A 32 0.43 -10.64 24.63
CA ILE A 32 1.04 -11.96 24.45
C ILE A 32 2.54 -11.89 24.09
N GLY A 33 3.11 -10.68 24.02
CA GLY A 33 4.51 -10.43 23.67
C GLY A 33 4.85 -10.72 22.21
N ALA A 34 3.85 -10.84 21.32
CA ALA A 34 4.08 -11.12 19.90
C ALA A 34 4.84 -9.99 19.21
N SER A 35 4.63 -8.73 19.63
CA SER A 35 5.39 -7.57 19.16
C SER A 35 6.91 -7.76 19.31
N SER A 36 7.34 -8.29 20.46
CA SER A 36 8.75 -8.61 20.70
C SER A 36 9.26 -9.76 19.83
N ARG A 37 8.43 -10.79 19.61
CA ARG A 37 8.79 -11.97 18.79
C ARG A 37 8.96 -11.62 17.31
N TYR A 38 8.06 -10.80 16.76
CA TYR A 38 8.18 -10.33 15.37
C TYR A 38 9.41 -9.43 15.17
N LYS A 39 9.69 -8.50 16.10
CA LYS A 39 10.92 -7.69 16.06
C LYS A 39 12.20 -8.53 16.11
N LEU A 40 12.22 -9.60 16.91
CA LEU A 40 13.34 -10.54 16.95
C LEU A 40 13.49 -11.32 15.64
N LEU A 41 12.36 -11.68 15.01
CA LEU A 41 12.34 -12.42 13.75
C LEU A 41 12.88 -11.56 12.59
N GLU A 42 12.44 -10.30 12.50
CA GLU A 42 12.97 -9.30 11.58
C GLU A 42 14.48 -9.09 11.78
N LYS A 43 14.91 -8.92 13.04
CA LYS A 43 16.32 -8.74 13.36
C LYS A 43 17.15 -9.95 12.93
N LYS A 44 16.62 -11.16 13.10
CA LYS A 44 17.26 -12.40 12.65
C LYS A 44 17.40 -12.47 11.13
N GLN A 45 16.36 -12.06 10.39
CA GLN A 45 16.42 -11.97 8.92
C GLN A 45 17.48 -10.95 8.46
N ARG A 46 17.49 -9.73 9.01
CA ARG A 46 18.50 -8.71 8.68
C ARG A 46 19.93 -9.16 9.01
N ILE A 47 20.12 -9.82 10.14
CA ILE A 47 21.42 -10.41 10.51
C ILE A 47 21.81 -11.48 9.49
N SER A 48 20.89 -12.35 9.07
CA SER A 48 21.14 -13.37 8.05
C SER A 48 21.54 -12.76 6.70
N GLU A 49 20.91 -11.67 6.27
CA GLU A 49 21.27 -10.96 5.05
C GLU A 49 22.67 -10.36 5.12
N MET A 50 23.03 -9.78 6.27
CA MET A 50 24.37 -9.23 6.50
C MET A 50 25.45 -10.34 6.42
N TYR A 51 25.18 -11.53 6.96
CA TYR A 51 26.09 -12.67 6.83
C TYR A 51 26.21 -13.16 5.38
N VAL A 52 25.12 -13.16 4.62
CA VAL A 52 25.13 -13.55 3.19
C VAL A 52 25.97 -12.56 2.36
N LEU A 53 25.83 -11.25 2.59
CA LEU A 53 26.66 -10.22 1.97
C LEU A 53 28.14 -10.36 2.36
N PHE A 54 28.42 -10.59 3.65
CA PHE A 54 29.77 -10.81 4.14
C PHE A 54 30.42 -12.03 3.49
N LEU A 55 29.70 -13.17 3.38
CA LEU A 55 30.21 -14.38 2.71
C LEU A 55 30.49 -14.16 1.23
N MET A 56 29.65 -13.39 0.53
CA MET A 56 29.92 -13.03 -0.87
C MET A 56 31.17 -12.16 -1.01
N LEU A 57 31.35 -11.16 -0.15
CA LEU A 57 32.53 -10.30 -0.16
C LEU A 57 33.81 -11.11 0.18
N TRP A 58 33.74 -11.95 1.20
CA TRP A 58 34.85 -12.82 1.61
C TRP A 58 35.21 -13.82 0.51
N GLY A 59 34.20 -14.44 -0.11
CA GLY A 59 34.37 -15.31 -1.27
C GLY A 59 35.05 -14.59 -2.43
N PHE A 60 34.64 -13.35 -2.72
CA PHE A 60 35.25 -12.54 -3.77
C PHE A 60 36.72 -12.22 -3.49
N ILE A 61 37.06 -11.84 -2.25
CA ILE A 61 38.45 -11.61 -1.84
C ILE A 61 39.29 -12.90 -2.00
N GLY A 62 38.75 -14.04 -1.56
CA GLY A 62 39.41 -15.34 -1.72
C GLY A 62 39.62 -15.73 -3.19
N LEU A 63 38.64 -15.47 -4.05
CA LEU A 63 38.75 -15.68 -5.50
C LEU A 63 39.84 -14.82 -6.12
N MET A 64 39.90 -13.53 -5.76
CA MET A 64 40.96 -12.61 -6.22
C MET A 64 42.35 -13.09 -5.80
N LEU A 65 42.50 -13.57 -4.56
CA LEU A 65 43.76 -14.14 -4.07
C LEU A 65 44.18 -15.38 -4.87
N LEU A 66 43.25 -16.30 -5.14
CA LEU A 66 43.52 -17.51 -5.94
C LEU A 66 43.91 -17.18 -7.39
N LEU A 67 43.24 -16.19 -8.00
CA LEU A 67 43.58 -15.71 -9.33
C LEU A 67 44.96 -15.04 -9.36
N TYR A 68 45.29 -14.24 -8.34
CA TYR A 68 46.61 -13.63 -8.20
C TYR A 68 47.72 -14.69 -8.05
N LEU A 69 47.51 -15.69 -7.20
CA LEU A 69 48.43 -16.82 -7.02
C LEU A 69 48.62 -17.60 -8.32
N LYS A 70 47.54 -17.88 -9.04
CA LYS A 70 47.59 -18.55 -10.35
C LYS A 70 48.35 -17.71 -11.38
N TYR A 71 48.11 -16.41 -11.44
CA TYR A 71 48.78 -15.54 -12.41
C TYR A 71 50.27 -15.33 -12.10
N ARG A 72 50.63 -15.15 -10.83
CA ARG A 72 51.99 -14.78 -10.42
C ARG A 72 52.91 -15.98 -10.14
N TYR A 73 52.35 -17.10 -9.69
CA TYR A 73 53.11 -18.24 -9.17
C TYR A 73 52.71 -19.59 -9.79
N ALA A 74 52.02 -19.59 -10.95
CA ALA A 74 51.59 -20.83 -11.63
C ALA A 74 52.72 -21.86 -11.80
N GLU A 75 53.93 -21.41 -12.14
CA GLU A 75 55.07 -22.30 -12.38
C GLU A 75 55.72 -22.84 -11.10
N MET A 76 55.47 -22.21 -9.95
CA MET A 76 56.02 -22.62 -8.64
C MET A 76 55.08 -23.53 -7.85
N LEU A 77 53.82 -23.64 -8.25
CA LEU A 77 52.82 -24.41 -7.53
C LEU A 77 52.76 -25.86 -8.04
N PRO A 78 52.91 -26.88 -7.17
CA PRO A 78 52.93 -28.28 -7.57
C PRO A 78 51.54 -28.85 -7.90
N PHE A 79 50.48 -28.04 -7.87
CA PHE A 79 49.09 -28.46 -8.09
C PHE A 79 48.28 -27.40 -8.84
N SER A 80 47.23 -27.84 -9.54
CA SER A 80 46.33 -26.95 -10.28
C SER A 80 45.38 -26.21 -9.35
N LEU A 81 45.40 -24.87 -9.40
CA LEU A 81 44.45 -23.99 -8.69
C LEU A 81 43.06 -23.94 -9.33
N THR A 82 42.92 -24.44 -10.56
CA THR A 82 41.68 -24.35 -11.36
C THR A 82 40.44 -24.95 -10.68
N PRO A 83 40.46 -26.17 -10.08
CA PRO A 83 39.29 -26.71 -9.38
C PRO A 83 38.86 -25.85 -8.18
N TYR A 84 39.81 -25.23 -7.47
CA TYR A 84 39.52 -24.35 -6.32
C TYR A 84 38.87 -23.03 -6.75
N ILE A 85 39.32 -22.47 -7.87
CA ILE A 85 38.70 -21.29 -8.48
C ILE A 85 37.25 -21.60 -8.87
N LEU A 86 37.02 -22.75 -9.50
CA LEU A 86 35.68 -23.17 -9.94
C LEU A 86 34.74 -23.40 -8.74
N LEU A 87 35.25 -23.99 -7.66
CA LEU A 87 34.52 -24.19 -6.41
C LEU A 87 34.16 -22.85 -5.75
N MET A 88 35.10 -21.90 -5.72
CA MET A 88 34.85 -20.55 -5.19
C MET A 88 33.82 -19.77 -6.01
N VAL A 89 33.84 -19.91 -7.34
CA VAL A 89 32.81 -19.31 -8.21
C VAL A 89 31.42 -19.88 -7.85
N PHE A 90 31.29 -21.20 -7.69
CA PHE A 90 30.03 -21.81 -7.24
C PHE A 90 29.60 -21.33 -5.85
N PHE A 91 30.55 -21.18 -4.94
CA PHE A 91 30.30 -20.72 -3.57
C PHE A 91 29.77 -19.28 -3.52
N ILE A 92 30.16 -18.42 -4.46
CA ILE A 92 29.64 -17.05 -4.59
C ILE A 92 28.29 -17.03 -5.32
N LEU A 93 28.13 -17.85 -6.36
CA LEU A 93 26.93 -17.87 -7.19
C LEU A 93 25.70 -18.42 -6.45
N LEU A 94 25.87 -19.40 -5.56
CA LEU A 94 24.76 -20.00 -4.80
C LEU A 94 24.03 -18.96 -3.90
N PRO A 95 24.72 -18.22 -3.01
CA PRO A 95 24.10 -17.15 -2.23
C PRO A 95 23.56 -16.00 -3.10
N ALA A 96 24.26 -15.64 -4.17
CA ALA A 96 23.81 -14.60 -5.09
C ALA A 96 22.50 -14.97 -5.78
N GLY A 97 22.36 -16.22 -6.23
CA GLY A 97 21.13 -16.76 -6.81
C GLY A 97 19.99 -16.80 -5.79
N TYR A 98 20.26 -17.26 -4.57
CA TYR A 98 19.28 -17.24 -3.47
C TYR A 98 18.81 -15.82 -3.17
N TYR A 99 19.74 -14.86 -3.04
CA TYR A 99 19.42 -13.46 -2.77
C TYR A 99 18.62 -12.83 -3.92
N ALA A 100 18.99 -13.08 -5.18
CA ALA A 100 18.27 -12.56 -6.35
C ALA A 100 16.83 -13.08 -6.47
N ILE A 101 16.56 -14.30 -6.00
CA ILE A 101 15.21 -14.88 -5.96
C ILE A 101 14.44 -14.34 -4.74
N SER A 102 15.09 -14.25 -3.58
CA SER A 102 14.46 -13.83 -2.32
C SER A 102 14.16 -12.33 -2.28
N SER A 103 15.03 -11.48 -2.84
CA SER A 103 14.84 -10.02 -2.93
C SER A 103 13.72 -9.59 -3.88
N ARG A 104 13.20 -10.52 -4.70
CA ARG A 104 12.00 -10.28 -5.52
C ARG A 104 10.71 -10.53 -4.77
N LYS A 105 10.76 -11.14 -3.58
CA LYS A 105 9.58 -11.27 -2.74
C LYS A 105 9.37 -9.92 -2.03
N PRO A 106 8.16 -9.33 -2.11
CA PRO A 106 7.84 -8.19 -1.26
C PRO A 106 8.09 -8.61 0.19
N GLU A 107 8.66 -7.72 1.00
CA GLU A 107 8.74 -7.92 2.46
C GLU A 107 7.36 -8.40 2.92
N GLU A 108 7.30 -9.60 3.51
CA GLU A 108 6.04 -10.15 4.01
C GLU A 108 5.53 -9.20 5.09
N GLU A 109 4.47 -8.43 4.80
CA GLU A 109 3.84 -7.55 5.79
C GLU A 109 3.49 -8.38 7.03
N THR A 110 4.08 -8.02 8.18
CA THR A 110 3.76 -8.74 9.41
C THR A 110 2.30 -8.48 9.77
N PRO A 111 1.63 -9.39 10.52
CA PRO A 111 0.27 -9.15 10.98
C PRO A 111 0.11 -7.84 11.77
N ILE A 112 1.18 -7.39 12.45
CA ILE A 112 1.21 -6.13 13.19
C ILE A 112 1.24 -4.94 12.21
N ASP A 113 2.11 -4.99 11.20
CA ASP A 113 2.22 -3.92 10.21
C ASP A 113 0.94 -3.77 9.40
N TYR A 114 0.31 -4.90 9.03
CA TYR A 114 -0.98 -4.90 8.37
C TYR A 114 -2.07 -4.22 9.21
N LEU A 115 -2.17 -4.54 10.50
CA LEU A 115 -3.16 -3.93 11.40
C LEU A 115 -2.89 -2.43 11.59
N ASN A 116 -1.65 -2.03 11.83
CA ASN A 116 -1.24 -0.63 11.96
C ASN A 116 -1.53 0.17 10.68
N LYS A 117 -1.20 -0.41 9.51
CA LYS A 117 -1.47 0.20 8.20
C LYS A 117 -2.97 0.40 8.02
N ARG A 118 -3.79 -0.62 8.32
CA ARG A 118 -5.25 -0.56 8.17
C ARG A 118 -5.88 0.48 9.09
N GLU A 119 -5.47 0.52 10.37
CA GLU A 119 -5.92 1.53 11.34
C GLU A 119 -5.60 2.95 10.86
N ARG A 120 -4.33 3.19 10.46
CA ARG A 120 -3.87 4.49 9.96
C ARG A 120 -4.65 4.95 8.73
N MET A 121 -4.86 4.07 7.75
CA MET A 121 -5.60 4.40 6.53
C MET A 121 -7.08 4.70 6.82
N ALA A 122 -7.69 3.98 7.76
CA ALA A 122 -9.09 4.22 8.14
C ALA A 122 -9.24 5.58 8.83
N ARG A 123 -8.36 5.91 9.79
CA ARG A 123 -8.32 7.23 10.43
C ARG A 123 -8.11 8.35 9.41
N LEU A 124 -7.22 8.13 8.45
CA LEU A 124 -6.94 9.09 7.38
C LEU A 124 -8.18 9.36 6.53
N LEU A 125 -8.87 8.32 6.05
CA LEU A 125 -10.09 8.46 5.26
C LEU A 125 -11.24 9.12 6.03
N ILE A 126 -11.46 8.75 7.29
CA ILE A 126 -12.49 9.39 8.11
C ILE A 126 -12.24 10.89 8.22
N ASN A 127 -11.02 11.28 8.61
CA ASN A 127 -10.72 12.66 8.97
C ASN A 127 -10.46 13.57 7.76
N ARG A 128 -9.89 13.03 6.69
CA ARG A 128 -9.52 13.81 5.49
C ARG A 128 -10.50 13.69 4.33
N PHE A 129 -11.37 12.68 4.31
CA PHE A 129 -12.36 12.52 3.25
C PHE A 129 -13.79 12.58 3.77
N TYR A 130 -14.22 11.62 4.59
CA TYR A 130 -15.65 11.47 4.93
C TYR A 130 -16.22 12.61 5.79
N LYS A 131 -15.52 13.01 6.86
CA LYS A 131 -15.96 14.14 7.69
C LYS A 131 -15.99 15.45 6.89
N PRO A 132 -14.92 15.84 6.15
CA PRO A 132 -14.96 16.99 5.26
C PRO A 132 -16.06 16.92 4.21
N LEU A 133 -16.28 15.74 3.60
CA LEU A 133 -17.32 15.54 2.58
C LEU A 133 -18.72 15.77 3.16
N ARG A 134 -19.01 15.20 4.34
CA ARG A 134 -20.26 15.41 5.06
C ARG A 134 -20.51 16.89 5.32
N GLU A 135 -19.53 17.58 5.87
CA GLU A 135 -19.63 19.03 6.16
C GLU A 135 -19.82 19.86 4.90
N ALA A 136 -19.10 19.54 3.82
CA ALA A 136 -19.17 20.26 2.56
C ALA A 136 -20.54 20.09 1.90
N LEU A 137 -21.11 18.88 1.91
CA LEU A 137 -22.46 18.60 1.42
C LEU A 137 -23.53 19.27 2.28
N GLU A 138 -23.36 19.30 3.61
CA GLU A 138 -24.31 19.94 4.53
C GLU A 138 -24.36 21.47 4.36
N LYS A 139 -23.21 22.09 4.06
CA LYS A 139 -23.08 23.54 3.86
C LYS A 139 -23.21 23.99 2.40
N ASN A 140 -23.38 23.05 1.46
CA ASN A 140 -23.28 23.30 0.01
C ASN A 140 -21.97 24.04 -0.37
N ASP A 141 -20.87 23.69 0.28
CA ASP A 141 -19.55 24.29 0.07
C ASP A 141 -18.87 23.66 -1.16
N ASN A 142 -19.15 24.25 -2.32
CA ASN A 142 -18.60 23.78 -3.59
C ASN A 142 -17.06 23.87 -3.65
N VAL A 143 -16.44 24.83 -2.95
CA VAL A 143 -14.98 24.98 -2.93
C VAL A 143 -14.36 23.78 -2.21
N LYS A 144 -14.88 23.46 -1.02
CA LYS A 144 -14.41 22.32 -0.23
C LYS A 144 -14.66 20.98 -0.93
N LEU A 145 -15.78 20.83 -1.63
CA LEU A 145 -16.04 19.64 -2.45
C LEU A 145 -15.03 19.48 -3.59
N LYS A 146 -14.63 20.58 -4.24
CA LYS A 146 -13.62 20.57 -5.29
C LYS A 146 -12.26 20.15 -4.74
N GLU A 147 -11.85 20.74 -3.62
CA GLU A 147 -10.61 20.36 -2.93
C GLU A 147 -10.60 18.87 -2.56
N LEU A 148 -11.72 18.33 -2.09
CA LEU A 148 -11.83 16.90 -1.79
C LEU A 148 -11.70 16.01 -3.03
N ALA A 149 -12.23 16.45 -4.19
CA ALA A 149 -12.06 15.75 -5.46
C ALA A 149 -10.58 15.74 -5.90
N ASP A 150 -9.89 16.87 -5.76
CA ASP A 150 -8.46 16.99 -6.08
C ASP A 150 -7.62 16.06 -5.19
N ILE A 151 -7.88 16.07 -3.87
CA ILE A 151 -7.09 15.34 -2.88
C ILE A 151 -7.38 13.82 -2.94
N ILE A 152 -8.61 13.38 -3.15
CA ILE A 152 -8.92 11.92 -3.21
C ILE A 152 -8.27 11.25 -4.41
N SER A 153 -8.01 11.99 -5.48
CA SER A 153 -7.37 11.44 -6.68
C SER A 153 -5.85 11.20 -6.53
N THR A 154 -5.21 11.72 -5.49
CA THR A 154 -3.74 11.71 -5.36
C THR A 154 -3.22 11.39 -3.94
N GLY A 155 -1.94 11.02 -3.85
CA GLY A 155 -1.22 10.90 -2.59
C GLY A 155 -1.69 9.78 -1.66
N GLU A 156 -1.60 10.04 -0.35
CA GLU A 156 -1.93 9.06 0.70
C GLU A 156 -3.42 8.75 0.77
N LEU A 157 -4.29 9.71 0.43
CA LEU A 157 -5.74 9.54 0.48
C LEU A 157 -6.22 8.55 -0.59
N ALA A 158 -5.65 8.65 -1.80
CA ALA A 158 -5.90 7.70 -2.88
C ALA A 158 -5.50 6.26 -2.47
N ARG A 159 -4.30 6.10 -1.90
CA ARG A 159 -3.84 4.80 -1.40
C ARG A 159 -4.74 4.25 -0.30
N ALA A 160 -5.17 5.09 0.64
CA ALA A 160 -6.08 4.67 1.70
C ALA A 160 -7.42 4.15 1.15
N ALA A 161 -7.97 4.81 0.12
CA ALA A 161 -9.21 4.37 -0.53
C ALA A 161 -9.07 3.04 -1.26
N GLU A 162 -7.93 2.78 -1.91
CA GLU A 162 -7.66 1.51 -2.57
C GLU A 162 -7.43 0.38 -1.56
N GLU A 163 -6.58 0.60 -0.55
CA GLU A 163 -6.24 -0.39 0.48
C GLU A 163 -7.45 -0.81 1.33
N LEU A 164 -8.36 0.13 1.62
CA LEU A 164 -9.62 -0.16 2.33
C LEU A 164 -10.77 -0.57 1.40
N ASN A 165 -10.51 -0.71 0.10
CA ASN A 165 -11.48 -1.15 -0.90
C ASN A 165 -12.73 -0.26 -0.96
N GLU A 166 -12.58 1.05 -0.75
CA GLU A 166 -13.65 2.05 -0.87
C GLU A 166 -14.07 2.28 -2.33
N GLY A 167 -13.17 1.97 -3.27
CA GLY A 167 -13.36 2.15 -4.71
C GLY A 167 -12.13 2.73 -5.38
N ASN A 168 -12.23 2.99 -6.67
CA ASN A 168 -11.18 3.66 -7.43
C ASN A 168 -11.15 5.16 -7.07
N PRO A 169 -10.02 5.72 -6.58
CA PRO A 169 -9.97 7.11 -6.13
C PRO A 169 -10.24 8.13 -7.24
N LYS A 170 -9.84 7.83 -8.48
CA LYS A 170 -10.15 8.67 -9.66
C LYS A 170 -11.64 8.67 -9.97
N ALA A 171 -12.30 7.52 -9.86
CA ALA A 171 -13.75 7.44 -10.04
C ALA A 171 -14.48 8.21 -8.93
N MET A 172 -13.98 8.17 -7.70
CA MET A 172 -14.52 8.96 -6.59
C MET A 172 -14.37 10.47 -6.83
N ALA A 173 -13.20 10.92 -7.28
CA ALA A 173 -12.97 12.32 -7.68
C ALA A 173 -13.90 12.74 -8.82
N TYR A 174 -14.01 11.89 -9.86
CA TYR A 174 -14.89 12.13 -10.99
C TYR A 174 -16.34 12.33 -10.56
N ALA A 175 -16.85 11.49 -9.65
CA ALA A 175 -18.20 11.64 -9.11
C ALA A 175 -18.43 12.99 -8.42
N LEU A 176 -17.43 13.50 -7.69
CA LEU A 176 -17.50 14.80 -7.05
C LEU A 176 -17.47 15.95 -8.06
N TYR A 177 -16.66 15.85 -9.13
CA TYR A 177 -16.69 16.84 -10.20
C TYR A 177 -18.01 16.86 -10.95
N ILE A 178 -18.59 15.68 -11.23
CA ILE A 178 -19.93 15.58 -11.84
C ILE A 178 -20.97 16.26 -10.96
N TYR A 179 -20.92 16.05 -9.64
CA TYR A 179 -21.82 16.75 -8.71
C TYR A 179 -21.63 18.27 -8.67
N LEU A 180 -20.39 18.75 -8.83
CA LEU A 180 -20.10 20.18 -8.92
C LEU A 180 -20.54 20.80 -10.24
N ALA A 181 -20.51 20.04 -11.32
CA ALA A 181 -20.91 20.46 -12.66
C ALA A 181 -22.36 20.05 -13.01
N ARG A 182 -23.18 19.74 -12.01
CA ARG A 182 -24.54 19.18 -12.15
C ARG A 182 -25.47 19.97 -13.08
N ASP A 183 -25.27 21.28 -13.22
CA ASP A 183 -26.11 22.14 -14.08
C ASP A 183 -25.73 22.07 -15.57
N THR A 184 -24.58 21.46 -15.89
CA THR A 184 -23.98 21.44 -17.24
C THR A 184 -23.76 20.04 -17.81
N VAL A 185 -23.85 19.02 -16.96
CA VAL A 185 -23.52 17.63 -17.30
C VAL A 185 -24.76 16.91 -17.83
N SER A 186 -24.56 16.08 -18.86
CA SER A 186 -25.65 15.28 -19.45
C SER A 186 -26.08 14.11 -18.54
N PRO A 187 -27.37 13.70 -18.58
CA PRO A 187 -27.83 12.52 -17.84
C PRO A 187 -27.05 11.24 -18.17
N GLU A 188 -26.57 11.10 -19.41
CA GLU A 188 -25.74 9.99 -19.87
C GLU A 188 -24.39 9.95 -19.13
N GLU A 189 -23.71 11.09 -18.98
CA GLU A 189 -22.45 11.19 -18.23
C GLU A 189 -22.64 10.84 -16.74
N ILE A 190 -23.78 11.20 -16.15
CA ILE A 190 -24.13 10.82 -14.76
C ILE A 190 -24.30 9.30 -14.66
N GLN A 191 -24.90 8.64 -15.65
CA GLN A 191 -25.04 7.18 -15.68
C GLN A 191 -23.69 6.47 -15.83
N GLU A 192 -22.80 6.97 -16.69
CA GLU A 192 -21.45 6.44 -16.83
C GLU A 192 -20.67 6.55 -15.51
N ALA A 193 -20.74 7.70 -14.85
CA ALA A 193 -20.12 7.91 -13.54
C ALA A 193 -20.66 6.93 -12.48
N LEU A 194 -21.97 6.69 -12.45
CA LEU A 194 -22.62 5.73 -11.56
C LEU A 194 -22.11 4.29 -11.74
N ALA A 195 -21.77 3.90 -12.97
CA ALA A 195 -21.24 2.57 -13.28
C ALA A 195 -19.81 2.39 -12.77
N LEU A 196 -19.00 3.46 -12.79
CA LEU A 196 -17.58 3.43 -12.39
C LEU A 196 -17.36 3.53 -10.88
N VAL A 197 -18.21 4.29 -10.18
CA VAL A 197 -18.07 4.52 -8.74
C VAL A 197 -18.47 3.26 -8.00
N LYS A 198 -17.62 2.71 -7.13
CA LYS A 198 -18.00 1.62 -6.20
C LYS A 198 -18.52 2.16 -4.87
N ASN A 199 -18.05 3.34 -4.47
CA ASN A 199 -18.34 3.97 -3.18
C ASN A 199 -19.83 4.28 -3.02
N LYS A 200 -20.47 3.68 -2.03
CA LYS A 200 -21.93 3.74 -1.86
C LYS A 200 -22.46 5.16 -1.57
N PRO A 201 -21.87 5.96 -0.67
CA PRO A 201 -22.25 7.37 -0.51
C PRO A 201 -22.26 8.17 -1.82
N LEU A 202 -21.20 8.05 -2.63
CA LEU A 202 -21.10 8.77 -3.91
C LEU A 202 -22.06 8.23 -4.96
N LYS A 203 -22.36 6.92 -4.97
CA LYS A 203 -23.44 6.38 -5.80
C LYS A 203 -24.79 7.01 -5.48
N ILE A 204 -25.13 7.11 -4.20
CA ILE A 204 -26.39 7.71 -3.78
C ILE A 204 -26.42 9.19 -4.21
N LEU A 205 -25.31 9.91 -4.04
CA LEU A 205 -25.17 11.30 -4.46
C LEU A 205 -25.46 11.50 -5.97
N LEU A 206 -24.83 10.70 -6.83
CA LEU A 206 -25.07 10.77 -8.27
C LEU A 206 -26.49 10.33 -8.64
N SER A 207 -27.05 9.33 -7.95
CA SER A 207 -28.43 8.89 -8.19
C SER A 207 -29.47 9.95 -7.81
N THR A 208 -29.17 10.80 -6.82
CA THR A 208 -30.05 11.92 -6.48
C THR A 208 -30.04 12.99 -7.57
N LEU A 209 -28.88 13.28 -8.19
CA LEU A 209 -28.80 14.20 -9.33
C LEU A 209 -29.61 13.68 -10.51
N LEU A 210 -29.50 12.39 -10.83
CA LEU A 210 -30.21 11.79 -11.97
C LEU A 210 -31.73 11.85 -11.80
N LYS A 211 -32.22 11.70 -10.57
CA LYS A 211 -33.66 11.84 -10.26
C LYS A 211 -34.13 13.28 -10.44
N GLU A 212 -33.34 14.24 -9.96
CA GLU A 212 -33.64 15.68 -10.11
C GLU A 212 -33.68 16.09 -11.60
N SER A 213 -32.69 15.65 -12.41
CA SER A 213 -32.67 15.92 -13.85
C SER A 213 -33.84 15.29 -14.61
N SER A 214 -34.34 14.13 -14.16
CA SER A 214 -35.51 13.47 -14.76
C SER A 214 -36.85 14.08 -14.34
N SER A 215 -36.88 14.88 -13.27
CA SER A 215 -38.09 15.56 -12.79
C SER A 215 -38.29 16.97 -13.36
N GLU A 216 -37.27 17.52 -14.02
CA GLU A 216 -37.32 18.83 -14.70
C GLU A 216 -37.61 18.73 -16.22
N GLN A 217 -37.82 17.51 -16.74
CA GLN A 217 -38.32 17.23 -18.09
C GLN A 217 -39.81 16.86 -18.06
#